data_AF-A0A969WVK2-F1
#
_entry.id   AF-A0A969WVK2-F1
#
_cell.length_a   1.000
_cell.length_b   1.000
_cell.length_c   1.000
_cell.angle_alpha   90.00
_cell.angle_beta   90.00
_cell.angle_gamma   90.00
#
_symmetry.space_group_name_H-M   'P 1'
#
loop_
_entity.id
_entity.type
_entity.pdbx_description
1 polymer ?
#
loop_
_entity_poly.entity_id
_entity_poly.type
_entity_poly.pdbx_seq_one_letter_code
_entity_poly.pdbx_strand_id
1 'polypeptide(L)'
;MAHQRKHTYKLRNIKLVDDSDEDYCAYITNIQLANVRLRPKNQRSYSDIVAYPLELTVREWAKQSGAVLSERIISYEALRRDNTYEKRFKEIDLVYKIAEKHYLVEVKVSSSNKAVPNASKQLRTSYSILSRADFDLGLMIVHINLNYKNVETDFHPFNDNFLDNEFAEIQDKSVLYNYIQLKPHDVFNWGFEKGVIKYENLLPLAIEEADTLHEKRIKRQELKDNQIPQSEWPDELRNEESNNSEEQHFISFSDSESSSVLADKLRAALQNKESGKISKK
;
A
#
# COMPACT_ATOMS: atom_id res chain seq x y z
N MET A 1 -30.44 18.96 15.21
CA MET A 1 -29.15 18.89 14.48
C MET A 1 -28.24 17.91 15.22
N ALA A 2 -28.00 16.73 14.66
CA ALA A 2 -27.21 15.70 15.32
C ALA A 2 -25.71 15.98 15.14
N HIS A 3 -25.01 16.28 16.24
CA HIS A 3 -23.55 16.30 16.25
C HIS A 3 -23.03 14.91 15.88
N GLN A 4 -22.40 14.79 14.70
CA GLN A 4 -21.53 13.66 14.39
C GLN A 4 -20.40 13.65 15.42
N ARG A 5 -20.52 12.79 16.45
CA ARG A 5 -19.42 12.48 17.35
C ARG A 5 -18.30 11.86 16.51
N LYS A 6 -17.22 12.61 16.28
CA LYS A 6 -15.95 12.05 15.81
C LYS A 6 -15.51 11.03 16.86
N HIS A 7 -15.67 9.74 16.56
CA HIS A 7 -15.04 8.69 17.36
C HIS A 7 -13.52 8.82 17.19
N THR A 8 -12.88 9.60 18.05
CA THR A 8 -11.44 9.50 18.25
C THR A 8 -11.19 8.21 19.03
N TYR A 9 -10.72 7.17 18.33
CA TYR A 9 -10.21 5.97 18.99
C TYR A 9 -9.17 6.40 20.04
N LYS A 10 -9.35 5.96 21.29
CA LYS A 10 -8.29 6.05 22.31
C LYS A 10 -7.25 5.01 21.92
N LEU A 11 -6.03 5.49 21.66
CA LEU A 11 -4.89 4.68 21.24
C LEU A 11 -3.85 4.67 22.36
N ARG A 12 -3.17 3.54 22.57
CA ARG A 12 -2.06 3.41 23.52
C ARG A 12 -1.04 2.38 23.01
N ASN A 13 0.08 2.24 23.72
CA ASN A 13 1.14 1.26 23.41
C ASN A 13 1.58 1.33 21.94
N ILE A 14 1.73 2.55 21.42
CA ILE A 14 2.09 2.81 20.03
C ILE A 14 3.62 2.69 19.89
N LYS A 15 4.07 1.84 18.98
CA LYS A 15 5.49 1.64 18.67
C LYS A 15 5.68 1.30 17.19
N LEU A 16 6.87 1.57 16.67
CA LEU A 16 7.34 0.95 15.42
C LEU A 16 8.00 -0.38 15.74
N VAL A 17 7.71 -1.40 14.94
CA VAL A 17 8.30 -2.74 15.03
C VAL A 17 8.69 -3.23 13.63
N ASP A 18 9.62 -4.18 13.58
CA ASP A 18 10.02 -4.84 12.35
C ASP A 18 9.10 -6.05 12.04
N ASP A 19 9.37 -6.72 10.92
CA ASP A 19 8.61 -7.87 10.44
C ASP A 19 8.89 -9.16 11.22
N SER A 20 9.81 -9.14 12.17
CA SER A 20 10.12 -10.26 13.08
C SER A 20 9.35 -10.20 14.41
N ASP A 21 8.60 -9.12 14.69
CA ASP A 21 7.73 -9.02 15.88
C ASP A 21 6.72 -10.18 15.91
N GLU A 22 6.76 -10.96 16.98
CA GLU A 22 6.01 -12.22 17.11
C GLU A 22 4.49 -12.01 16.96
N ASP A 23 3.98 -10.92 17.54
CA ASP A 23 2.55 -10.60 17.49
C ASP A 23 2.12 -10.16 16.08
N TYR A 24 2.99 -9.44 15.35
CA TYR A 24 2.75 -9.10 13.96
C TYR A 24 2.80 -10.35 13.05
N CYS A 25 3.75 -11.26 13.27
CA CYS A 25 3.83 -12.53 12.55
C CYS A 25 2.56 -13.38 12.73
N ALA A 26 2.06 -13.47 13.97
CA ALA A 26 0.80 -14.15 14.28
C ALA A 26 -0.39 -13.47 13.58
N TYR A 27 -0.44 -12.13 13.60
CA TYR A 27 -1.47 -11.34 12.93
C TYR A 27 -1.52 -11.60 11.41
N ILE A 28 -0.39 -11.53 10.71
CA ILE A 28 -0.32 -11.78 9.26
C ILE A 28 -0.69 -13.23 8.92
N THR A 29 -0.25 -14.20 9.73
CA THR A 29 -0.61 -15.61 9.55
C THR A 29 -2.13 -15.80 9.62
N ASN A 30 -2.79 -15.17 10.59
CA ASN A 30 -4.25 -15.21 10.72
C ASN A 30 -4.98 -14.56 9.53
N ILE A 31 -4.46 -13.43 9.01
CA ILE A 31 -5.01 -12.81 7.79
C ILE A 31 -4.88 -13.73 6.59
N GLN A 32 -3.70 -14.33 6.38
CA GLN A 32 -3.47 -15.25 5.28
C GLN A 32 -4.43 -16.44 5.35
N LEU A 33 -4.62 -17.02 6.53
CA LEU A 33 -5.56 -18.11 6.78
C LEU A 33 -7.02 -17.74 6.48
N ALA A 34 -7.43 -16.51 6.78
CA ALA A 34 -8.76 -16.00 6.45
C ALA A 34 -8.92 -15.81 4.94
N ASN A 35 -7.91 -15.25 4.26
CA ASN A 35 -7.96 -14.94 2.84
C ASN A 35 -7.87 -16.16 1.92
N VAL A 36 -7.26 -17.26 2.37
CA VAL A 36 -7.28 -18.55 1.64
C VAL A 36 -8.72 -19.04 1.36
N ARG A 37 -9.71 -18.54 2.11
CA ARG A 37 -11.12 -18.94 2.00
C ARG A 37 -11.93 -18.15 0.96
N LEU A 38 -11.34 -17.15 0.28
CA LEU A 38 -12.09 -16.21 -0.57
C LEU A 38 -11.67 -16.26 -2.06
N ARG A 39 -12.59 -16.82 -2.88
CA ARG A 39 -12.84 -16.69 -4.34
C ARG A 39 -11.69 -16.94 -5.35
N PRO A 40 -12.03 -17.37 -6.59
CA PRO A 40 -11.05 -17.49 -7.67
C PRO A 40 -10.43 -16.12 -7.96
N LYS A 41 -9.10 -16.05 -7.97
CA LYS A 41 -8.36 -14.84 -8.36
C LYS A 41 -8.71 -14.53 -9.81
N ASN A 42 -9.41 -13.41 -10.05
CA ASN A 42 -9.48 -12.83 -11.39
C ASN A 42 -8.06 -12.67 -11.94
N GLN A 43 -7.92 -12.75 -13.26
CA GLN A 43 -6.64 -12.49 -13.92
C GLN A 43 -6.18 -11.08 -13.52
N ARG A 44 -4.98 -10.98 -12.94
CA ARG A 44 -4.41 -9.70 -12.51
C ARG A 44 -4.06 -8.86 -13.74
N SER A 45 -4.32 -7.56 -13.68
CA SER A 45 -3.90 -6.61 -14.71
C SER A 45 -2.37 -6.56 -14.83
N TYR A 46 -1.84 -6.15 -15.97
CA TYR A 46 -0.39 -5.98 -16.14
C TYR A 46 0.14 -4.88 -15.22
N SER A 47 -0.64 -3.83 -15.00
CA SER A 47 -0.39 -2.76 -14.04
C SER A 47 -0.19 -3.32 -12.62
N ASP A 48 -1.06 -4.22 -12.17
CA ASP A 48 -0.93 -4.86 -10.85
C ASP A 48 0.29 -5.80 -10.77
N ILE A 49 0.60 -6.48 -11.87
CA ILE A 49 1.76 -7.39 -11.94
C ILE A 49 3.07 -6.61 -11.87
N VAL A 50 3.19 -5.47 -12.55
CA VAL A 50 4.42 -4.65 -12.55
C VAL A 50 4.54 -3.75 -11.31
N ALA A 51 3.42 -3.38 -10.68
CA ALA A 51 3.40 -2.53 -9.49
C ALA A 51 4.28 -3.10 -8.37
N TYR A 52 4.11 -4.38 -8.04
CA TYR A 52 4.85 -4.99 -6.95
C TYR A 52 6.38 -5.02 -7.18
N PRO A 53 6.91 -5.48 -8.33
CA PRO A 53 8.34 -5.36 -8.65
C PRO A 53 8.88 -3.92 -8.60
N LEU A 54 8.12 -2.93 -9.05
CA LEU A 54 8.54 -1.52 -9.01
C LEU A 54 8.53 -0.97 -7.57
N GLU A 55 7.56 -1.34 -6.75
CA GLU A 55 7.56 -1.03 -5.31
C GLU A 55 8.76 -1.65 -4.60
N LEU A 56 9.05 -2.94 -4.87
CA LEU A 56 10.24 -3.61 -4.36
C LEU A 56 11.53 -2.90 -4.79
N THR A 57 11.56 -2.44 -6.04
CA THR A 57 12.71 -1.70 -6.58
C THR A 57 12.94 -0.41 -5.80
N VAL A 58 11.90 0.37 -5.52
CA VAL A 58 12.02 1.57 -4.67
C VAL A 58 12.50 1.23 -3.27
N ARG A 59 12.02 0.12 -2.69
CA ARG A 59 12.48 -0.32 -1.37
C ARG A 59 13.96 -0.69 -1.37
N GLU A 60 14.44 -1.39 -2.39
CA GLU A 60 15.85 -1.75 -2.52
C GLU A 60 16.73 -0.53 -2.79
N TRP A 61 16.27 0.38 -3.64
CA TRP A 61 16.90 1.67 -3.90
C TRP A 61 17.05 2.51 -2.64
N ALA A 62 15.99 2.64 -1.85
CA ALA A 62 16.03 3.35 -0.59
C ALA A 62 16.99 2.69 0.42
N LYS A 63 17.01 1.35 0.50
CA LYS A 63 17.91 0.64 1.43
C LYS A 63 19.38 0.93 1.20
N GLN A 64 19.80 1.16 -0.05
CA GLN A 64 21.20 1.47 -0.37
C GLN A 64 21.69 2.79 0.26
N SER A 65 20.78 3.67 0.68
CA SER A 65 21.14 4.89 1.42
C SER A 65 21.64 4.65 2.85
N GLY A 66 21.37 3.48 3.43
CA GLY A 66 21.68 3.18 4.84
C GLY A 66 20.80 3.89 5.88
N ALA A 67 19.83 4.71 5.45
CA ALA A 67 18.93 5.45 6.35
C ALA A 67 17.60 4.71 6.65
N VAL A 68 17.30 3.65 5.90
CA VAL A 68 16.05 2.88 6.03
C VAL A 68 16.07 2.04 7.30
N LEU A 69 15.01 2.16 8.09
CA LEU A 69 14.78 1.37 9.29
C LEU A 69 14.13 0.03 8.92
N SER A 70 14.43 -1.01 9.71
CA SER A 70 13.69 -2.27 9.65
C SER A 70 12.27 -2.13 10.20
N GLU A 71 12.07 -1.19 11.13
CA GLU A 71 10.81 -0.96 11.82
C GLU A 71 9.82 -0.14 10.96
N ARG A 72 9.06 -0.83 10.13
CA ARG A 72 8.05 -0.23 9.23
C ARG A 72 6.59 -0.58 9.61
N ILE A 73 6.39 -1.30 10.69
CA ILE A 73 5.06 -1.70 11.16
C ILE A 73 4.69 -0.89 12.39
N ILE A 74 3.58 -0.17 12.32
CA ILE A 74 2.98 0.50 13.47
C ILE A 74 2.21 -0.54 14.27
N SER A 75 2.66 -0.86 15.47
CA SER A 75 1.91 -1.64 16.44
C SER A 75 1.24 -0.70 17.44
N TYR A 76 -0.05 -0.90 17.72
CA TYR A 76 -0.80 -0.06 18.64
C TYR A 76 -2.01 -0.79 19.21
N GLU A 77 -2.50 -0.34 20.36
CA GLU A 77 -3.76 -0.80 20.93
C GLU A 77 -4.86 0.24 20.72
N ALA A 78 -6.01 -0.20 20.23
CA ALA A 78 -7.18 0.64 20.02
C ALA A 78 -8.34 0.21 20.92
N LEU A 79 -8.99 1.18 21.58
CA LEU A 79 -10.18 0.93 22.38
C LEU A 79 -11.37 0.54 21.49
N ARG A 80 -11.95 -0.62 21.76
CA ARG A 80 -13.18 -1.13 21.15
C ARG A 80 -14.42 -0.56 21.85
N ARG A 81 -15.60 -0.80 21.27
CA ARG A 81 -16.90 -0.33 21.82
C ARG A 81 -17.26 -0.97 23.16
N ASP A 82 -16.78 -2.18 23.40
CA ASP A 82 -16.94 -2.92 24.65
C ASP A 82 -15.96 -2.48 25.75
N ASN A 83 -15.24 -1.38 25.54
CA ASN A 83 -14.19 -0.85 26.41
C ASN A 83 -12.96 -1.76 26.58
N THR A 84 -12.79 -2.78 25.74
CA THR A 84 -11.56 -3.57 25.67
C THR A 84 -10.56 -2.94 24.72
N TYR A 85 -9.27 -3.17 24.94
CA TYR A 85 -8.23 -2.78 23.98
C TYR A 85 -7.88 -3.95 23.08
N GLU A 86 -7.76 -3.67 21.80
CA GLU A 86 -7.34 -4.63 20.78
C GLU A 86 -6.02 -4.18 20.18
N LYS A 87 -5.06 -5.11 20.12
CA LYS A 87 -3.81 -4.90 19.41
C LYS A 87 -4.05 -4.91 17.90
N ARG A 88 -3.54 -3.90 17.22
CA ARG A 88 -3.67 -3.67 15.78
C ARG A 88 -2.32 -3.35 15.18
N PHE A 89 -2.22 -3.61 13.89
CA PHE A 89 -1.02 -3.35 13.10
C PHE A 89 -1.36 -2.53 11.88
N LYS A 90 -0.43 -1.69 11.45
CA LYS A 90 -0.49 -0.99 10.17
C LYS A 90 0.90 -0.94 9.56
N GLU A 91 1.03 -1.49 8.35
CA GLU A 91 2.27 -1.40 7.58
C GLU A 91 2.43 -0.05 6.89
N ILE A 92 3.68 0.37 6.80
CA ILE A 92 4.19 1.47 5.98
C ILE A 92 5.15 0.86 4.96
N ASP A 93 5.23 1.42 3.76
CA ASP A 93 6.12 0.90 2.73
C ASP A 93 7.59 1.03 3.12
N LEU A 94 7.99 2.22 3.54
CA LEU A 94 9.32 2.50 4.09
C LEU A 94 9.24 3.48 5.25
N VAL A 95 10.15 3.31 6.20
CA VAL A 95 10.47 4.31 7.21
C VAL A 95 11.97 4.52 7.13
N TYR A 96 12.41 5.77 7.04
CA TYR A 96 13.83 6.09 7.16
C TYR A 96 14.02 7.24 8.16
N LYS A 97 15.20 7.29 8.77
CA LYS A 97 15.53 8.27 9.81
C LYS A 97 16.67 9.17 9.31
N ILE A 98 16.44 10.48 9.28
CA ILE A 98 17.48 11.48 9.04
C ILE A 98 17.57 12.35 10.27
N ALA A 99 18.75 12.40 10.89
CA ALA A 99 18.92 12.97 12.23
C ALA A 99 17.88 12.37 13.19
N GLU A 100 17.00 13.16 13.82
CA GLU A 100 15.95 12.66 14.73
C GLU A 100 14.56 12.51 14.08
N LYS A 101 14.41 12.92 12.81
CA LYS A 101 13.12 12.92 12.12
C LYS A 101 12.89 11.60 11.37
N HIS A 102 11.71 11.02 11.57
CA HIS A 102 11.27 9.79 10.90
C HIS A 102 10.40 10.15 9.70
N TYR A 103 10.81 9.74 8.51
CA TYR A 103 10.03 9.94 7.31
C TYR A 103 9.22 8.68 7.00
N LEU A 104 7.90 8.84 6.96
CA LEU A 104 6.98 7.79 6.55
C LEU A 104 6.79 7.91 5.03
N VAL A 105 7.19 6.88 4.29
CA VAL A 105 7.12 6.87 2.83
C VAL A 105 6.01 5.93 2.39
N GLU A 106 5.16 6.41 1.49
CA GLU A 106 4.23 5.58 0.74
C GLU A 106 4.67 5.54 -0.72
N VAL A 107 4.81 4.34 -1.26
CA VAL A 107 5.11 4.11 -2.67
C VAL A 107 3.80 3.84 -3.40
N LYS A 108 3.63 4.45 -4.56
CA LYS A 108 2.49 4.20 -5.44
C LYS A 108 2.95 3.99 -6.86
N VAL A 109 2.58 2.83 -7.40
CA VAL A 109 2.70 2.54 -8.82
C VAL A 109 1.29 2.44 -9.39
N SER A 110 0.93 3.36 -10.27
CA SER A 110 -0.45 3.39 -10.79
C SER A 110 -0.58 4.23 -12.05
N SER A 111 -1.58 3.91 -12.88
CA SER A 111 -2.08 4.74 -13.98
C SER A 111 -3.24 5.66 -13.56
N SER A 112 -3.65 5.61 -12.29
CA SER A 112 -4.80 6.33 -11.76
C SER A 112 -4.43 7.72 -11.25
N ASN A 113 -5.24 8.73 -11.57
CA ASN A 113 -5.13 10.07 -11.00
C ASN A 113 -5.42 10.12 -9.47
N LYS A 114 -5.95 9.04 -8.90
CA LYS A 114 -6.20 8.91 -7.45
C LYS A 114 -5.01 8.38 -6.66
N ALA A 115 -3.88 8.07 -7.31
CA ALA A 115 -2.70 7.50 -6.65
C ALA A 115 -2.19 8.36 -5.49
N VAL A 116 -1.91 9.65 -5.75
CA VAL A 116 -1.39 10.59 -4.74
C VAL A 116 -2.43 10.90 -3.64
N PRO A 117 -3.73 11.15 -3.94
CA PRO A 117 -4.75 11.27 -2.90
C PRO A 117 -4.87 10.03 -2.00
N ASN A 118 -4.75 8.82 -2.57
CA ASN A 118 -4.82 7.57 -1.82
C ASN A 118 -3.59 7.41 -0.90
N ALA A 119 -2.39 7.66 -1.41
CA ALA A 119 -1.17 7.69 -0.61
C ALA A 119 -1.26 8.70 0.54
N SER A 120 -1.73 9.90 0.24
CA SER A 120 -1.93 10.96 1.24
C SER A 120 -2.88 10.54 2.35
N LYS A 121 -3.97 9.81 2.02
CA LYS A 121 -4.90 9.23 3.00
C LYS A 121 -4.24 8.15 3.85
N GLN A 122 -3.44 7.27 3.25
CA GLN A 122 -2.73 6.21 3.96
C GLN A 122 -1.71 6.80 4.95
N LEU A 123 -0.91 7.76 4.49
CA LEU A 123 0.07 8.48 5.30
C LEU A 123 -0.55 9.30 6.42
N ARG A 124 -1.65 10.03 6.17
CA ARG A 124 -2.37 10.72 7.27
C ARG A 124 -2.83 9.78 8.36
N THR A 125 -3.28 8.58 7.97
CA THR A 125 -3.68 7.57 8.93
C THR A 125 -2.48 7.13 9.78
N SER A 126 -1.34 6.82 9.15
CA SER A 126 -0.08 6.50 9.84
C SER A 126 0.37 7.62 10.77
N TYR A 127 0.42 8.85 10.25
CA TYR A 127 0.80 10.06 10.98
C TYR A 127 -0.07 10.24 12.22
N SER A 128 -1.40 10.14 12.07
CA SER A 128 -2.34 10.35 13.19
C SER A 128 -2.20 9.35 14.33
N ILE A 129 -1.61 8.18 14.07
CA ILE A 129 -1.30 7.16 15.07
C ILE A 129 0.05 7.48 15.70
N LEU A 130 1.12 7.56 14.90
CA LEU A 130 2.50 7.73 15.39
C LEU A 130 2.75 9.08 16.06
N SER A 131 2.08 10.15 15.65
CA SER A 131 2.22 11.48 16.26
C SER A 131 1.75 11.54 17.71
N ARG A 132 1.14 10.46 18.24
CA ARG A 132 0.74 10.31 19.65
C ARG A 132 1.81 9.64 20.51
N ALA A 133 2.93 9.24 19.92
CA ALA A 133 4.03 8.54 20.58
C ALA A 133 5.36 9.31 20.46
N ASP A 134 5.28 10.64 20.45
CA ASP A 134 6.43 11.58 20.43
C ASP A 134 7.43 11.37 19.29
N PHE A 135 7.00 10.80 18.17
CA PHE A 135 7.80 10.78 16.95
C PHE A 135 7.77 12.15 16.27
N ASP A 136 8.95 12.68 15.91
CA ASP A 136 9.05 13.73 14.91
C ASP A 136 8.91 13.11 13.51
N LEU A 137 7.91 13.54 12.76
CA LEU A 137 7.44 12.87 11.55
C LEU A 137 7.54 13.78 10.31
N GLY A 138 8.09 13.23 9.24
CA GLY A 138 7.93 13.72 7.87
C GLY A 138 7.11 12.75 7.05
N LEU A 139 6.42 13.25 6.02
CA LEU A 139 5.62 12.43 5.11
C LEU A 139 6.18 12.52 3.71
N MET A 140 6.31 11.37 3.04
CA MET A 140 6.86 11.30 1.70
C MET A 140 6.03 10.39 0.80
N ILE A 141 5.86 10.80 -0.45
CA ILE A 141 5.17 10.03 -1.48
C ILE A 141 6.12 9.83 -2.66
N VAL A 142 6.37 8.57 -3.00
CA VAL A 142 7.06 8.18 -4.23
C VAL A 142 6.02 7.67 -5.20
N HIS A 143 5.84 8.37 -6.33
CA HIS A 143 4.84 8.02 -7.33
C HIS A 143 5.50 7.64 -8.65
N ILE A 144 5.25 6.41 -9.08
CA ILE A 144 5.61 5.89 -10.39
C ILE A 144 4.35 5.88 -11.25
N ASN A 145 4.22 6.88 -12.11
CA ASN A 145 3.02 7.08 -12.90
C ASN A 145 3.05 6.21 -14.16
N LEU A 146 2.27 5.14 -14.20
CA LEU A 146 2.16 4.28 -15.39
C LEU A 146 1.46 4.98 -16.57
N ASN A 147 0.68 6.04 -16.30
CA ASN A 147 0.03 6.87 -17.32
C ASN A 147 0.92 8.06 -17.76
N TYR A 148 2.25 7.93 -17.66
CA TYR A 148 3.19 9.05 -17.84
C TYR A 148 3.12 9.72 -19.21
N LYS A 149 2.73 8.99 -20.27
CA LYS A 149 2.62 9.53 -21.63
C LYS A 149 1.45 10.50 -21.80
N ASN A 150 0.44 10.38 -20.94
CA ASN A 150 -0.83 11.08 -21.08
C ASN A 150 -1.04 12.12 -19.97
N VAL A 151 0.04 12.57 -19.32
CA VAL A 151 0.03 13.65 -18.34
C VAL A 151 1.02 14.72 -18.74
N GLU A 152 0.64 15.98 -18.53
CA GLU A 152 1.52 17.14 -18.77
C GLU A 152 2.41 17.47 -17.57
N THR A 153 2.46 16.59 -16.56
CA THR A 153 3.23 16.86 -15.34
C THR A 153 4.71 16.56 -15.53
N ASP A 154 5.55 17.44 -14.99
CA ASP A 154 7.00 17.23 -14.97
C ASP A 154 7.38 16.01 -14.12
N PHE A 155 8.37 15.27 -14.62
CA PHE A 155 8.97 14.14 -13.93
C PHE A 155 10.28 14.59 -13.30
N HIS A 156 10.49 14.16 -12.06
CA HIS A 156 11.73 14.44 -11.36
C HIS A 156 12.84 13.55 -11.96
N PRO A 157 14.07 14.07 -12.09
CA PRO A 157 15.19 13.27 -12.53
C PRO A 157 15.46 12.15 -11.51
N PHE A 158 15.69 10.93 -12.01
CA PHE A 158 16.05 9.80 -11.18
C PHE A 158 17.54 9.88 -10.81
N ASN A 159 17.86 9.72 -9.52
CA ASN A 159 19.22 9.61 -9.01
C ASN A 159 19.45 8.25 -8.33
N ASP A 160 20.54 7.57 -8.67
CA ASP A 160 20.90 6.25 -8.11
C ASP A 160 20.95 6.23 -6.58
N ASN A 161 21.27 7.35 -5.94
CA ASN A 161 21.15 7.48 -4.49
C ASN A 161 19.80 8.10 -4.11
N PHE A 162 18.97 7.34 -3.40
CA PHE A 162 17.63 7.75 -2.99
C PHE A 162 17.59 9.12 -2.28
N LEU A 163 18.55 9.40 -1.40
CA LEU A 163 18.58 10.64 -0.63
C LEU A 163 19.04 11.86 -1.42
N ASP A 164 19.67 11.65 -2.58
CA ASP A 164 20.15 12.73 -3.46
C ASP A 164 19.06 13.16 -4.47
N ASN A 165 17.86 12.59 -4.38
CA ASN A 165 16.75 12.99 -5.24
C ASN A 165 16.11 14.27 -4.73
N GLU A 166 15.72 15.14 -5.66
CA GLU A 166 14.99 16.35 -5.35
C GLU A 166 13.50 16.01 -5.15
N PHE A 167 13.00 16.23 -3.94
CA PHE A 167 11.58 16.08 -3.63
C PHE A 167 10.91 17.45 -3.66
N ALA A 168 9.86 17.58 -4.46
CA ALA A 168 8.98 18.74 -4.42
C ALA A 168 8.14 18.72 -3.14
N GLU A 169 7.78 19.88 -2.62
CA GLU A 169 6.79 19.99 -1.56
C GLU A 169 5.38 20.09 -2.17
N ILE A 170 4.47 19.22 -1.74
CA ILE A 170 3.05 19.30 -2.10
C ILE A 170 2.19 19.37 -0.84
N GLN A 171 0.98 19.93 -0.96
CA GLN A 171 0.03 20.05 0.14
C GLN A 171 -1.29 19.34 -0.18
N ASP A 172 -1.76 18.48 0.74
CA ASP A 172 -3.13 17.93 0.71
C ASP A 172 -3.79 18.11 2.08
N LYS A 173 -4.95 18.77 2.12
CA LYS A 173 -5.73 19.07 3.35
C LYS A 173 -4.88 19.64 4.49
N SER A 174 -4.05 20.64 4.17
CA SER A 174 -3.16 21.34 5.11
C SER A 174 -1.97 20.51 5.63
N VAL A 175 -1.74 19.31 5.10
CA VAL A 175 -0.56 18.49 5.42
C VAL A 175 0.44 18.61 4.27
N LEU A 176 1.71 18.84 4.61
CA LEU A 176 2.82 18.91 3.66
C LEU A 176 3.43 17.52 3.46
N TYR A 177 3.81 17.24 2.21
CA TYR A 177 4.43 15.99 1.80
C TYR A 177 5.65 16.31 0.93
N ASN A 178 6.73 15.58 1.15
CA ASN A 178 7.81 15.47 0.19
C ASN A 178 7.36 14.52 -0.93
N TYR A 179 7.35 14.99 -2.16
CA TYR A 179 6.81 14.27 -3.30
C TYR A 179 7.84 14.13 -4.39
N ILE A 180 7.92 12.93 -4.95
CA ILE A 180 8.65 12.68 -6.17
C ILE A 180 7.77 11.90 -7.14
N GLN A 181 7.73 12.37 -8.38
CA GLN A 181 7.11 11.67 -9.50
C GLN A 181 8.21 11.18 -10.43
N LEU A 182 8.31 9.86 -10.59
CA LEU A 182 9.33 9.20 -11.39
C LEU A 182 8.74 8.60 -12.65
N LYS A 183 9.53 8.57 -13.73
CA LYS A 183 9.15 7.82 -14.92
C LYS A 183 9.29 6.33 -14.63
N PRO A 184 8.34 5.49 -15.07
CA PRO A 184 8.43 4.05 -14.85
C PRO A 184 9.70 3.42 -15.43
N HIS A 185 10.18 3.91 -16.58
CA HIS A 185 11.38 3.36 -17.23
C HIS A 185 12.64 3.52 -16.40
N ASP A 186 12.83 4.67 -15.75
CA ASP A 186 14.05 4.95 -14.98
C ASP A 186 14.15 3.98 -13.79
N VAL A 187 13.05 3.83 -13.04
CA VAL A 187 12.99 2.89 -11.91
C VAL A 187 13.09 1.45 -12.39
N PHE A 188 12.42 1.09 -13.49
CA PHE A 188 12.45 -0.27 -14.02
C PHE A 188 13.84 -0.69 -14.48
N ASN A 189 14.54 0.18 -15.23
CA ASN A 189 15.88 -0.10 -15.73
C ASN A 189 16.86 -0.30 -14.57
N TRP A 190 16.83 0.60 -13.57
CA TRP A 190 17.63 0.44 -12.37
C TRP A 190 17.30 -0.87 -11.64
N GLY A 191 16.00 -1.20 -11.47
CA GLY A 191 15.56 -2.44 -10.84
C GLY A 191 15.98 -3.70 -11.58
N PHE A 192 16.03 -3.64 -12.90
CA PHE A 192 16.53 -4.73 -13.75
C PHE A 192 18.05 -4.89 -13.59
N GLU A 193 18.81 -3.80 -13.64
CA GLU A 193 20.28 -3.81 -13.44
C GLU A 193 20.68 -4.33 -12.06
N LYS A 194 19.91 -4.02 -11.01
CA LYS A 194 20.12 -4.53 -9.65
C LYS A 194 19.57 -5.94 -9.41
N GLY A 195 18.95 -6.56 -10.43
CA GLY A 195 18.41 -7.92 -10.35
C GLY A 195 17.12 -8.05 -9.51
N VAL A 196 16.47 -6.94 -9.16
CA VAL A 196 15.16 -6.93 -8.49
C VAL A 196 14.06 -7.36 -9.47
N ILE A 197 14.13 -6.85 -10.71
CA ILE A 197 13.20 -7.19 -11.78
C ILE A 197 13.86 -8.20 -12.72
N LYS A 198 13.17 -9.32 -12.99
CA LYS A 198 13.70 -10.43 -13.80
C LYS A 198 13.16 -10.49 -15.23
N TYR A 199 12.04 -9.83 -15.49
CA TYR A 199 11.29 -9.97 -16.74
C TYR A 199 11.21 -8.61 -17.45
N GLU A 200 11.95 -8.47 -18.54
CA GLU A 200 12.07 -7.23 -19.32
C GLU A 200 10.74 -6.74 -19.92
N ASN A 201 9.83 -7.65 -20.26
CA ASN A 201 8.59 -7.32 -20.97
C ASN A 201 7.44 -6.86 -20.05
N LEU A 202 7.64 -6.81 -18.72
CA LEU A 202 6.57 -6.43 -17.80
C LEU A 202 6.13 -4.97 -17.95
N LEU A 203 7.10 -4.06 -18.08
CA LEU A 203 6.78 -2.64 -18.14
C LEU A 203 6.08 -2.24 -19.45
N PRO A 204 6.55 -2.66 -20.65
CA PRO A 204 5.85 -2.36 -21.90
C PRO A 204 4.36 -2.77 -21.88
N LEU A 205 4.06 -3.98 -21.39
CA LEU A 205 2.68 -4.47 -21.29
C LEU A 205 1.81 -3.64 -20.35
N ALA A 206 2.37 -3.23 -19.21
CA ALA A 206 1.64 -2.38 -18.26
C ALA A 206 1.41 -0.95 -18.80
N ILE A 207 2.35 -0.41 -19.59
CA ILE A 207 2.18 0.89 -20.23
C ILE A 207 1.08 0.82 -21.31
N GLU A 208 1.09 -0.21 -22.15
CA GLU A 208 0.06 -0.41 -23.18
C GLU A 208 -1.35 -0.56 -22.56
N GLU A 209 -1.46 -1.31 -21.47
CA GLU A 209 -2.70 -1.42 -20.70
C GLU A 209 -3.12 -0.06 -20.11
N ALA A 210 -2.19 0.71 -19.55
CA ALA A 210 -2.46 2.04 -19.01
C ALA A 210 -2.94 3.03 -20.09
N ASP A 211 -2.33 3.01 -21.27
CA ASP A 211 -2.72 3.81 -22.43
C ASP A 211 -4.16 3.44 -22.89
N THR A 212 -4.45 2.14 -23.00
CA THR A 212 -5.80 1.64 -23.33
C THR A 212 -6.85 2.10 -22.30
N LEU A 213 -6.52 2.00 -21.00
CA LEU A 213 -7.42 2.46 -19.93
C LEU A 213 -7.62 3.97 -19.94
N HIS A 214 -6.60 4.74 -20.33
CA HIS A 214 -6.68 6.18 -20.49
C HIS A 214 -7.64 6.57 -21.62
N GLU A 215 -7.50 5.96 -22.81
CA GLU A 215 -8.40 6.19 -23.94
C GLU A 215 -9.86 5.86 -23.58
N LYS A 216 -10.09 4.72 -22.93
CA LYS A 216 -11.42 4.35 -22.43
C LYS A 216 -11.97 5.41 -21.47
N ARG A 217 -11.13 6.00 -20.63
CA ARG A 217 -11.52 7.07 -19.69
C ARG A 217 -11.91 8.36 -20.41
N ILE A 218 -11.14 8.77 -21.43
CA ILE A 218 -11.49 9.93 -22.26
C ILE A 218 -12.84 9.71 -22.94
N LYS A 219 -13.03 8.59 -23.64
CA LYS A 219 -14.30 8.28 -24.33
C LYS A 219 -15.49 8.27 -23.37
N ARG A 220 -15.32 7.70 -22.16
CA ARG A 220 -16.36 7.75 -21.11
C ARG A 220 -16.66 9.18 -20.67
N GLN A 221 -15.66 10.04 -20.57
CA GLN A 221 -15.86 11.45 -20.21
C GLN A 221 -16.61 12.19 -21.32
N GLU A 222 -16.25 11.99 -22.59
CA GLU A 222 -16.96 12.59 -23.74
C GLU A 222 -18.43 12.16 -23.79
N LEU A 223 -18.74 10.88 -23.54
CA LEU A 223 -20.12 10.39 -23.48
C LEU A 223 -20.91 11.04 -22.33
N LYS A 224 -20.26 11.24 -21.16
CA LYS A 224 -20.87 11.95 -20.02
C LYS A 224 -21.12 13.42 -20.35
N ASP A 225 -20.16 14.10 -20.96
CA ASP A 225 -20.26 15.52 -21.30
C ASP A 225 -21.38 15.76 -22.34
N ASN A 226 -21.58 14.80 -23.24
CA ASN A 226 -22.71 14.77 -24.18
C ASN A 226 -24.04 14.26 -23.58
N GLN A 227 -24.09 14.00 -22.27
CA GLN A 227 -25.27 13.52 -21.54
C GLN A 227 -25.85 12.20 -22.08
N ILE A 228 -25.03 11.38 -22.72
CA ILE A 228 -25.46 10.09 -23.27
C ILE A 228 -25.66 9.10 -22.11
N PRO A 229 -26.85 8.50 -21.95
CA PRO A 229 -27.12 7.53 -20.90
C PRO A 229 -26.14 6.35 -20.95
N GLN A 230 -25.71 5.86 -19.78
CA GLN A 230 -24.76 4.74 -19.71
C GLN A 230 -25.26 3.47 -20.42
N SER A 231 -26.57 3.26 -20.43
CA SER A 231 -27.24 2.17 -21.16
C SER A 231 -27.09 2.24 -22.68
N GLU A 232 -26.53 3.32 -23.22
CA GLU A 232 -26.29 3.53 -24.65
C GLU A 232 -24.78 3.49 -25.01
N TRP A 233 -23.89 3.40 -24.02
CA TRP A 233 -22.44 3.37 -24.28
C TRP A 233 -21.99 2.08 -24.98
N PRO A 234 -20.85 2.01 -25.67
CA PRO A 234 -20.28 0.73 -26.10
C PRO A 234 -20.03 -0.21 -24.90
N ASP A 235 -20.24 -1.52 -25.06
CA ASP A 235 -20.10 -2.50 -23.96
C ASP A 235 -18.71 -2.46 -23.31
N GLU A 236 -17.66 -2.25 -24.10
CA GLU A 236 -16.27 -2.08 -23.65
C GLU A 236 -16.07 -0.87 -22.70
N LEU A 237 -16.98 0.11 -22.77
CA LEU A 237 -17.00 1.31 -21.94
C LEU A 237 -18.03 1.23 -20.81
N ARG A 238 -19.01 0.31 -20.89
CA ARG A 238 -20.01 0.02 -19.85
C ARG A 238 -19.38 -0.82 -18.72
N ASN A 239 -18.69 -0.14 -17.81
CA ASN A 239 -18.21 -0.61 -16.50
C ASN A 239 -17.39 -1.92 -16.43
N GLU A 240 -16.08 -1.73 -16.22
CA GLU A 240 -15.25 -2.57 -15.32
C GLU A 240 -15.37 -2.12 -13.84
N GLU A 241 -16.11 -1.04 -13.53
CA GLU A 241 -16.21 -0.44 -12.19
C GLU A 241 -16.94 -1.32 -11.15
N SER A 242 -17.55 -2.43 -11.56
CA SER A 242 -18.26 -3.37 -10.67
C SER A 242 -17.35 -4.25 -9.79
N ASN A 243 -16.03 -4.29 -10.04
CA ASN A 243 -15.11 -5.14 -9.28
C ASN A 243 -14.11 -4.38 -8.39
N ASN A 244 -14.12 -3.04 -8.39
CA ASN A 244 -13.23 -2.21 -7.56
C ASN A 244 -13.92 -1.53 -6.37
N SER A 245 -15.20 -1.83 -6.13
CA SER A 245 -15.88 -1.52 -4.87
C SER A 245 -15.70 -2.63 -3.84
N GLU A 246 -14.54 -3.29 -3.81
CA GLU A 246 -14.14 -3.94 -2.57
C GLU A 246 -13.63 -2.83 -1.66
N GLU A 247 -14.56 -2.27 -0.89
CA GLU A 247 -14.23 -1.72 0.42
C GLU A 247 -13.16 -2.65 1.00
N GLN A 248 -11.97 -2.11 1.28
CA GLN A 248 -11.11 -2.70 2.29
C GLN A 248 -11.93 -2.66 3.58
N HIS A 249 -12.82 -3.64 3.73
CA HIS A 249 -13.54 -3.89 4.94
C HIS A 249 -12.44 -4.11 5.97
N PHE A 250 -12.38 -3.17 6.91
CA PHE A 250 -11.92 -3.49 8.24
C PHE A 250 -12.71 -4.74 8.64
N ILE A 251 -12.08 -5.92 8.54
CA ILE A 251 -12.65 -7.14 9.08
C ILE A 251 -12.61 -6.93 10.59
N SER A 252 -13.71 -6.44 11.15
CA SER A 252 -13.99 -6.65 12.56
C SER A 252 -14.37 -8.12 12.67
N PHE A 253 -13.46 -8.92 13.21
CA PHE A 253 -13.75 -10.29 13.57
C PHE A 253 -14.84 -10.29 14.65
N SER A 254 -16.07 -10.57 14.26
CA SER A 254 -17.05 -11.20 15.14
C SER A 254 -17.06 -12.68 14.80
N ASP A 255 -16.85 -13.50 15.82
CA ASP A 255 -16.64 -14.94 15.77
C ASP A 255 -17.66 -15.65 14.87
N SER A 256 -17.17 -16.41 13.90
CA SER A 256 -17.92 -17.55 13.36
C SER A 256 -16.97 -18.71 13.09
N GLU A 257 -17.10 -19.71 13.95
CA GLU A 257 -16.43 -21.00 13.84
C GLU A 257 -16.96 -21.75 12.62
N SER A 258 -16.13 -21.87 11.59
CA SER A 258 -16.23 -22.98 10.65
C SER A 258 -14.84 -23.53 10.38
N SER A 259 -14.60 -24.75 10.85
CA SER A 259 -13.33 -25.46 10.75
C SER A 259 -13.12 -25.94 9.32
N SER A 260 -11.96 -25.60 8.76
CA SER A 260 -11.48 -26.11 7.48
C SER A 260 -10.30 -27.03 7.78
N VAL A 261 -10.26 -28.20 7.16
CA VAL A 261 -9.20 -29.21 7.32
C VAL A 261 -7.81 -28.63 7.05
N LEU A 262 -7.69 -27.61 6.20
CA LEU A 262 -6.43 -26.91 5.94
C LEU A 262 -6.02 -26.00 7.10
N ALA A 263 -6.98 -25.35 7.76
CA ALA A 263 -6.75 -24.53 8.94
C ALA A 263 -6.31 -25.39 10.14
N ASP A 264 -6.86 -26.58 10.28
CA ASP A 264 -6.45 -27.52 11.33
C ASP A 264 -5.05 -28.10 11.06
N LYS A 265 -4.69 -28.34 9.79
CA LYS A 265 -3.31 -28.71 9.41
C LYS A 265 -2.29 -27.59 9.68
N LEU A 266 -2.66 -26.33 9.44
CA LEU A 266 -1.78 -25.19 9.73
C LEU A 266 -1.64 -24.94 11.25
N ARG A 267 -2.73 -25.04 12.01
CA ARG A 267 -2.68 -24.99 13.49
C ARG A 267 -1.84 -26.12 14.08
N ALA A 268 -1.98 -27.34 13.58
CA ALA A 268 -1.19 -28.49 14.02
C ALA A 268 0.31 -28.31 13.71
N ALA A 269 0.65 -27.73 12.55
CA ALA A 269 2.04 -27.42 12.19
C ALA A 269 2.66 -26.34 13.12
N LEU A 270 1.86 -25.39 13.61
CA LEU A 270 2.28 -24.36 14.55
C LEU A 270 2.46 -24.92 15.97
N GLN A 271 1.55 -25.78 16.44
CA GLN A 271 1.66 -26.43 17.75
C GLN A 271 2.85 -27.41 17.84
N ASN A 272 3.22 -28.05 16.71
CA ASN A 272 4.41 -28.90 16.64
C ASN A 272 5.74 -28.11 16.70
N LYS A 273 5.74 -26.81 16.38
CA LYS A 273 6.94 -25.96 16.57
C LYS A 273 7.17 -25.58 18.04
N GLU A 274 6.10 -25.45 18.83
CA GLU A 274 6.21 -25.17 20.28
C GLU A 274 6.65 -26.40 21.07
N SER A 275 6.22 -27.60 20.67
CA SER A 275 6.61 -28.87 21.31
C SER A 275 8.02 -29.36 20.92
N GLY A 276 8.63 -28.79 19.86
CA GLY A 276 10.00 -29.07 19.45
C GLY A 276 11.11 -28.39 20.28
N LYS A 277 10.77 -27.49 21.22
CA LYS A 277 11.75 -26.84 22.13
C LYS A 277 11.98 -27.58 23.46
N ILE A 278 11.30 -28.70 23.70
CA ILE A 278 11.51 -29.54 24.90
C ILE A 278 11.98 -30.94 24.48
N SER A 279 13.20 -31.03 23.96
CA SER A 279 14.01 -32.25 24.07
C SER A 279 15.48 -31.93 23.74
N LYS A 280 16.18 -31.39 24.73
CA LYS A 280 17.61 -31.64 24.91
C LYS A 280 17.78 -32.17 26.32
N LYS A 281 17.81 -33.49 26.45
CA LYS A 281 18.64 -34.16 27.44
C LYS A 281 20.00 -34.41 26.80
#